data_AF-A0A1J1GK56-F1
#
_entry.id   AF-A0A1J1GK56-F1
#
_cell.length_a   1.000
_cell.length_b   1.000
_cell.length_c   1.000
_cell.angle_alpha   90.00
_cell.angle_beta   90.00
_cell.angle_gamma   90.00
#
_symmetry.space_group_name_H-M   'P 1'
#
loop_
_entity.id
_entity.type
_entity.pdbx_description
1 polymer ?
#
loop_
_entity_poly.entity_id
_entity_poly.type
_entity_poly.pdbx_seq_one_letter_code
_entity_poly.pdbx_strand_id
1 'polypeptide(L)'
;MNTKNYSTYLYINNGRITKKRICSILILLKLFTILFLIFLCFLLKCLCILENSSISVIKFNEDHLRMLSEMALEDRNNLEHIDTLSESFFEFLKDKEISLKKRAFKKWEEMCFLENIRYSLHGRSWEKDKFQKWYDHIQKDIDAFRTNAIDEYKKLKENSSTDKECSKFFSMKKKEWKKYKDSKYKLFKEYVKKCKKEWEYM
;
A
#
# COMPACT_ATOMS: atom_id res chain seq x y z
N MET A 1 -63.23 26.80 -76.55
CA MET A 1 -63.58 25.95 -75.39
C MET A 1 -62.93 24.59 -75.62
N ASN A 2 -62.18 23.94 -74.74
CA ASN A 2 -61.82 24.18 -73.34
C ASN A 2 -60.51 23.41 -73.03
N THR A 3 -59.59 24.09 -72.34
CA THR A 3 -58.69 23.63 -71.24
C THR A 3 -58.21 22.17 -71.10
N LYS A 4 -56.86 22.06 -71.07
CA LYS A 4 -55.96 21.38 -70.10
C LYS A 4 -56.26 19.93 -69.67
N ASN A 5 -55.23 19.07 -69.73
CA ASN A 5 -54.50 18.66 -68.52
C ASN A 5 -53.21 17.87 -68.82
N TYR A 6 -52.07 18.49 -68.50
CA TYR A 6 -50.80 17.77 -68.29
C TYR A 6 -50.82 17.20 -66.88
N SER A 7 -50.83 15.88 -66.77
CA SER A 7 -50.68 15.15 -65.51
C SER A 7 -49.22 14.70 -65.38
N THR A 8 -48.41 15.58 -64.77
CA THR A 8 -47.04 15.29 -64.31
C THR A 8 -47.14 14.44 -63.04
N TYR A 9 -47.22 13.12 -63.16
CA TYR A 9 -47.12 12.25 -61.98
C TYR A 9 -45.65 12.08 -61.58
N LEU A 10 -45.33 12.70 -60.45
CA LEU A 10 -44.12 12.56 -59.65
C LEU A 10 -43.63 11.10 -59.55
N TYR A 11 -42.60 10.75 -60.31
CA TYR A 11 -41.78 9.58 -60.00
C TYR A 11 -40.83 9.97 -58.85
N ILE A 12 -41.35 9.86 -57.62
CA ILE A 12 -40.60 10.17 -56.40
C ILE A 12 -39.40 9.23 -56.31
N ASN A 13 -38.24 9.86 -56.15
CA ASN A 13 -36.87 9.36 -56.25
C ASN A 13 -36.47 8.42 -55.08
N ASN A 14 -37.31 7.42 -54.75
CA ASN A 14 -37.14 6.56 -53.58
C ASN A 14 -35.90 5.64 -53.65
N GLY A 15 -35.40 5.32 -54.85
CA GLY A 15 -34.21 4.48 -55.03
C GLY A 15 -32.88 5.16 -54.67
N ARG A 16 -32.77 6.49 -54.78
CA ARG A 16 -31.55 7.24 -54.40
C ARG A 16 -31.43 7.42 -52.89
N ILE A 17 -32.55 7.58 -52.19
CA ILE A 17 -32.59 7.84 -50.75
C ILE A 17 -32.21 6.58 -49.95
N THR A 18 -32.72 5.42 -50.34
CA THR A 18 -32.37 4.12 -49.74
C THR A 18 -30.89 3.76 -49.93
N LYS A 19 -30.32 3.97 -51.12
CA LYS A 19 -28.90 3.72 -51.40
C LYS A 19 -27.96 4.59 -50.55
N LYS A 20 -28.31 5.86 -50.34
CA LYS A 20 -27.56 6.78 -49.45
C LYS A 20 -27.61 6.33 -47.99
N ARG A 21 -28.78 5.92 -47.49
CA ARG A 21 -28.99 5.43 -46.11
C ARG A 21 -28.17 4.18 -45.80
N ILE A 22 -28.12 3.21 -46.72
CA ILE A 22 -27.35 1.97 -46.56
C ILE A 22 -25.84 2.26 -46.51
N CYS A 23 -25.34 3.16 -47.37
CA CYS A 23 -23.95 3.59 -47.34
C CYS A 23 -23.57 4.29 -46.03
N SER A 24 -24.44 5.15 -45.49
CA SER A 24 -24.21 5.83 -44.22
C SER A 24 -24.19 4.86 -43.03
N ILE A 25 -25.05 3.85 -43.00
CA ILE A 25 -25.06 2.81 -41.96
C ILE A 25 -23.74 2.01 -41.99
N LEU A 26 -23.24 1.67 -43.17
CA LEU A 26 -21.99 0.92 -43.35
C LEU A 26 -20.76 1.73 -42.91
N ILE A 27 -20.77 3.05 -43.12
CA ILE A 27 -19.73 3.98 -42.67
C ILE A 27 -19.77 4.11 -41.14
N LEU A 28 -20.95 4.32 -40.55
CA LEU A 28 -21.14 4.40 -39.09
C LEU A 28 -20.68 3.13 -38.38
N LEU A 29 -21.01 1.96 -38.93
CA LEU A 29 -20.58 0.68 -38.36
C LEU A 29 -19.05 0.56 -38.35
N LYS A 30 -18.38 0.90 -39.47
CA LYS A 30 -16.90 0.91 -39.53
C LYS A 30 -16.28 1.85 -38.50
N LEU A 31 -16.82 3.05 -38.38
CA LEU A 31 -16.34 4.07 -37.43
C LEU A 31 -16.51 3.59 -35.98
N PHE A 32 -17.64 2.96 -35.68
CA PHE A 32 -17.89 2.33 -34.38
C PHE A 32 -16.91 1.19 -34.10
N THR A 33 -16.59 0.37 -35.10
CA THR A 33 -15.65 -0.75 -34.95
C THR A 33 -14.24 -0.26 -34.65
N ILE A 34 -13.80 0.82 -35.32
CA ILE A 34 -12.50 1.45 -35.08
C ILE A 34 -12.44 2.06 -33.67
N LEU A 35 -13.48 2.79 -33.26
CA LEU A 35 -13.56 3.37 -31.91
C LEU A 35 -13.55 2.28 -30.83
N PHE A 36 -14.27 1.19 -31.05
CA PHE A 36 -14.31 0.05 -30.14
C PHE A 36 -12.95 -0.64 -30.02
N LEU A 37 -12.21 -0.79 -31.13
CA LEU A 37 -10.84 -1.32 -31.13
C LEU A 37 -9.86 -0.41 -30.38
N ILE A 38 -9.94 0.90 -30.57
CA ILE A 38 -9.11 1.88 -29.84
C ILE A 38 -9.39 1.78 -28.34
N PHE A 39 -10.66 1.69 -27.97
CA PHE A 39 -11.08 1.54 -26.58
C PHE A 39 -10.59 0.21 -25.96
N LEU A 40 -10.67 -0.89 -26.71
CA LEU A 40 -10.12 -2.18 -26.30
C LEU A 40 -8.61 -2.14 -26.08
N CYS A 41 -7.86 -1.53 -27.00
CA CYS A 41 -6.41 -1.32 -26.84
C CYS A 41 -6.09 -0.46 -25.62
N PHE A 42 -6.91 0.54 -25.33
CA PHE A 42 -6.77 1.37 -24.13
C PHE A 42 -6.99 0.55 -22.85
N LEU A 43 -8.05 -0.25 -22.79
CA LEU A 43 -8.35 -1.13 -21.67
C LEU A 43 -7.26 -2.19 -21.45
N LEU A 44 -6.76 -2.82 -22.53
CA LEU A 44 -5.63 -3.76 -22.47
C LEU A 44 -4.36 -3.12 -21.93
N LYS A 45 -4.06 -1.89 -22.35
CA LYS A 45 -2.91 -1.14 -21.84
C LYS A 45 -3.09 -0.82 -20.35
N CYS A 46 -4.28 -0.44 -19.92
CA CYS A 46 -4.60 -0.23 -18.49
C CYS A 46 -4.45 -1.53 -17.68
N LEU A 47 -4.93 -2.66 -18.19
CA LEU A 47 -4.79 -3.98 -17.56
C LEU A 47 -3.31 -4.39 -17.42
N CYS A 48 -2.50 -4.25 -18.47
CA CYS A 48 -1.07 -4.55 -18.42
C CYS A 48 -0.31 -3.64 -17.43
N ILE A 49 -0.69 -2.37 -17.31
CA ILE A 49 -0.10 -1.46 -16.31
C ILE A 49 -0.50 -1.88 -14.90
N LEU A 50 -1.76 -2.29 -14.69
CA LEU A 50 -2.25 -2.78 -13.39
C LEU A 50 -1.53 -4.08 -12.98
N GLU A 51 -1.37 -5.01 -13.92
CA GLU A 51 -0.74 -6.30 -13.67
C GLU A 51 0.75 -6.15 -13.35
N ASN A 52 1.49 -5.38 -14.16
CA ASN A 52 2.91 -5.10 -13.89
C ASN A 52 3.13 -4.33 -12.58
N SER A 53 2.24 -3.39 -12.22
CA SER A 53 2.34 -2.69 -10.95
C SER A 53 2.03 -3.61 -9.77
N SER A 54 1.03 -4.49 -9.89
CA SER A 54 0.71 -5.49 -8.86
C SER A 54 1.85 -6.49 -8.62
N ILE A 55 2.49 -6.99 -9.69
CA ILE A 55 3.66 -7.89 -9.61
C ILE A 55 4.84 -7.18 -8.93
N SER A 56 5.08 -5.91 -9.25
CA SER A 56 6.17 -5.13 -8.64
C SER A 56 5.96 -4.87 -7.14
N VAL A 57 4.70 -4.64 -6.72
CA VAL A 57 4.34 -4.42 -5.31
C VAL A 57 4.47 -5.70 -4.50
N ILE A 58 4.02 -6.84 -5.04
CA ILE A 58 4.16 -8.15 -4.38
C ILE A 58 5.63 -8.48 -4.18
N LYS A 59 6.46 -8.30 -5.22
CA LYS A 59 7.90 -8.59 -5.17
C LYS A 59 8.67 -7.68 -4.22
N PHE A 60 8.35 -6.38 -4.20
CA PHE A 60 8.93 -5.43 -3.24
C PHE A 60 8.58 -5.81 -1.79
N ASN A 61 7.35 -6.25 -1.54
CA ASN A 61 6.91 -6.61 -0.20
C ASN A 61 7.60 -7.89 0.31
N GLU A 62 7.80 -8.88 -0.56
CA GLU A 62 8.43 -10.14 -0.18
C GLU A 62 9.95 -9.98 0.06
N ASP A 63 10.66 -9.28 -0.83
CA ASP A 63 12.10 -9.02 -0.65
C ASP A 63 12.37 -8.08 0.53
N HIS A 64 11.51 -7.10 0.77
CA HIS A 64 11.65 -6.21 1.94
C HIS A 64 11.39 -6.97 3.26
N LEU A 65 10.36 -7.83 3.30
CA LEU A 65 10.12 -8.70 4.45
C LEU A 65 11.25 -9.70 4.67
N ARG A 66 11.86 -10.22 3.59
CA ARG A 66 13.03 -11.10 3.67
C ARG A 66 14.25 -10.38 4.24
N MET A 67 14.62 -9.21 3.71
CA MET A 67 15.71 -8.38 4.24
C MET A 67 15.51 -8.02 5.71
N LEU A 68 14.28 -7.67 6.11
CA LEU A 68 13.96 -7.37 7.51
C LEU A 68 14.09 -8.61 8.41
N SER A 69 13.81 -9.81 7.88
CA SER A 69 14.01 -11.06 8.61
C SER A 69 15.48 -11.46 8.74
N GLU A 70 16.29 -11.18 7.72
CA GLU A 70 17.74 -11.44 7.67
C GLU A 70 18.50 -10.51 8.63
N MET A 71 18.19 -9.20 8.64
CA MET A 71 18.77 -8.27 9.63
C MET A 71 18.41 -8.66 11.08
N ALA A 72 17.18 -9.14 11.30
CA ALA A 72 16.75 -9.60 12.62
C ALA A 72 17.41 -10.92 13.07
N LEU A 73 18.04 -11.66 12.15
CA LEU A 73 18.83 -12.86 12.44
C LEU A 73 20.29 -12.51 12.75
N GLU A 74 20.88 -11.54 12.05
CA GLU A 74 22.23 -11.02 12.37
C GLU A 74 22.30 -10.45 13.79
N ASP A 75 21.25 -9.74 14.20
CA ASP A 75 21.11 -9.15 15.53
C ASP A 75 20.99 -10.18 16.68
N ARG A 76 20.69 -11.45 16.36
CA ARG A 76 20.66 -12.55 17.34
C ARG A 76 22.05 -13.09 17.67
N ASN A 77 23.00 -13.00 16.74
CA ASN A 77 24.31 -13.62 16.91
C ASN A 77 25.24 -12.83 17.85
N ASN A 78 24.88 -11.60 18.21
CA ASN A 78 25.66 -10.72 19.09
C ASN A 78 25.22 -10.71 20.57
N LEU A 79 24.24 -11.53 20.95
CA LEU A 79 23.75 -11.58 22.32
C LEU A 79 24.37 -12.76 23.08
N GLU A 80 25.50 -12.47 23.73
CA GLU A 80 26.11 -13.28 24.77
C GLU A 80 25.07 -13.77 25.80
N HIS A 81 25.20 -15.05 26.14
CA HIS A 81 24.37 -15.87 27.03
C HIS A 81 23.39 -15.08 27.93
N ILE A 82 22.17 -14.92 27.41
CA ILE A 82 21.04 -14.33 28.11
C ILE A 82 20.37 -15.45 28.93
N ASP A 83 19.93 -15.19 30.17
CA ASP A 83 19.13 -16.19 30.89
C ASP A 83 17.71 -16.32 30.29
N THR A 84 17.03 -17.42 30.59
CA THR A 84 15.72 -17.78 30.06
C THR A 84 14.64 -16.71 30.24
N LEU A 85 14.69 -15.89 31.31
CA LEU A 85 13.72 -14.81 31.56
C LEU A 85 13.91 -13.68 30.55
N SER A 86 15.15 -13.29 30.33
CA SER A 86 15.49 -12.27 29.34
C SER A 86 15.27 -12.75 27.89
N GLU A 87 15.55 -14.01 27.55
CA GLU A 87 15.20 -14.58 26.24
C GLU A 87 13.70 -14.49 25.97
N SER A 88 12.87 -14.94 26.93
CA SER A 88 11.40 -14.86 26.84
C SER A 88 10.90 -13.41 26.66
N PHE A 89 11.59 -12.44 27.26
CA PHE A 89 11.24 -11.03 27.08
C PHE A 89 11.57 -10.53 25.66
N PHE A 90 12.73 -10.88 25.10
CA PHE A 90 13.09 -10.44 23.75
C PHE A 90 12.25 -11.10 22.67
N GLU A 91 11.86 -12.37 22.85
CA GLU A 91 10.87 -13.01 21.97
C GLU A 91 9.54 -12.26 22.01
N PHE A 92 9.05 -11.94 23.22
CA PHE A 92 7.85 -11.11 23.36
C PHE A 92 7.98 -9.76 22.64
N LEU A 93 9.12 -9.06 22.78
CA LEU A 93 9.32 -7.77 22.10
C LEU A 93 9.28 -7.93 20.59
N LYS A 94 10.00 -8.92 20.05
CA LYS A 94 10.03 -9.23 18.62
C LYS A 94 8.62 -9.48 18.07
N ASP A 95 7.83 -10.32 18.73
CA ASP A 95 6.45 -10.60 18.31
C ASP A 95 5.59 -9.34 18.31
N LYS A 96 5.75 -8.50 19.34
CA LYS A 96 4.95 -7.28 19.46
C LYS A 96 5.36 -6.22 18.46
N GLU A 97 6.64 -6.10 18.15
CA GLU A 97 7.20 -5.27 17.08
C GLU A 97 6.63 -5.70 15.72
N ILE A 98 6.75 -6.98 15.36
CA ILE A 98 6.21 -7.53 14.11
C ILE A 98 4.72 -7.20 14.01
N SER A 99 3.97 -7.39 15.10
CA SER A 99 2.54 -7.07 15.15
C SER A 99 2.26 -5.57 14.97
N LEU A 100 3.11 -4.66 15.49
CA LEU A 100 2.96 -3.22 15.29
C LEU A 100 3.22 -2.86 13.81
N LYS A 101 4.35 -3.31 13.27
CA LYS A 101 4.75 -3.08 11.87
C LYS A 101 3.69 -3.59 10.89
N LYS A 102 3.21 -4.83 11.08
CA LYS A 102 2.14 -5.41 10.25
C LYS A 102 0.86 -4.58 10.27
N ARG A 103 0.45 -4.08 11.44
CA ARG A 103 -0.76 -3.27 11.59
C ARG A 103 -0.60 -1.90 10.94
N ALA A 104 0.57 -1.30 11.05
CA ALA A 104 0.88 -0.03 10.40
C ALA A 104 0.94 -0.18 8.88
N PHE A 105 1.68 -1.19 8.40
CA PHE A 105 1.77 -1.53 6.98
C PHE A 105 0.40 -1.72 6.35
N LYS A 106 -0.48 -2.55 6.94
CA LYS A 106 -1.85 -2.73 6.43
C LYS A 106 -2.59 -1.40 6.24
N LYS A 107 -2.47 -0.49 7.21
CA LYS A 107 -3.15 0.81 7.16
C LYS A 107 -2.51 1.77 6.16
N TRP A 108 -1.19 1.68 5.95
CA TRP A 108 -0.47 2.38 4.90
C TRP A 108 -0.93 1.91 3.51
N GLU A 109 -0.92 0.59 3.29
CA GLU A 109 -1.37 -0.05 2.05
C GLU A 109 -2.80 0.35 1.69
N GLU A 110 -3.72 0.31 2.66
CA GLU A 110 -5.11 0.76 2.47
C GLU A 110 -5.17 2.19 1.94
N MET A 111 -4.35 3.10 2.50
CA MET A 111 -4.31 4.49 2.07
C MET A 111 -3.71 4.63 0.67
N CYS A 112 -2.55 4.02 0.41
CA CYS A 112 -1.89 4.10 -0.90
C CYS A 112 -2.75 3.51 -2.03
N PHE A 113 -3.49 2.44 -1.74
CA PHE A 113 -4.40 1.82 -2.69
C PHE A 113 -5.60 2.71 -2.99
N LEU A 114 -6.30 3.21 -1.97
CA LEU A 114 -7.51 4.02 -2.14
C LEU A 114 -7.23 5.35 -2.86
N GLU A 115 -6.07 5.96 -2.60
CA GLU A 115 -5.68 7.24 -3.21
C GLU A 115 -4.92 7.07 -4.54
N ASN A 116 -4.82 5.83 -5.07
CA ASN A 116 -4.11 5.51 -6.31
C ASN A 116 -2.68 6.06 -6.39
N ILE A 117 -1.98 6.14 -5.25
CA ILE A 117 -0.67 6.81 -5.14
C ILE A 117 0.35 6.18 -6.10
N ARG A 118 0.34 4.85 -6.24
CA ARG A 118 1.31 4.10 -7.04
C ARG A 118 1.14 4.20 -8.55
N TYR A 119 0.12 4.90 -9.03
CA TYR A 119 -0.22 4.96 -10.45
C TYR A 119 0.77 5.83 -11.24
N SER A 120 1.43 6.77 -10.56
CA SER A 120 2.48 7.60 -11.14
C SER A 120 3.86 7.27 -10.58
N LEU A 121 4.91 7.54 -11.37
CA LEU A 121 6.30 7.44 -10.88
C LEU A 121 6.55 8.37 -9.69
N HIS A 122 5.97 9.57 -9.73
CA HIS A 122 6.05 10.54 -8.64
C HIS A 122 5.45 9.97 -7.34
N GLY A 123 4.25 9.39 -7.40
CA GLY A 123 3.59 8.84 -6.23
C GLY A 123 4.32 7.63 -5.64
N ARG A 124 4.94 6.78 -6.48
CA ARG A 124 5.82 5.70 -5.98
C ARG A 124 7.04 6.24 -5.22
N SER A 125 7.68 7.28 -5.74
CA SER A 125 8.80 7.92 -5.06
C SER A 125 8.35 8.58 -3.75
N TRP A 126 7.23 9.29 -3.79
CA TRP A 126 6.62 9.92 -2.61
C TRP A 126 6.28 8.89 -1.53
N GLU A 127 5.67 7.77 -1.92
CA GLU A 127 5.30 6.71 -0.99
C GLU A 127 6.54 6.14 -0.29
N LYS A 128 7.57 5.81 -1.08
CA LYS A 128 8.83 5.28 -0.55
C LYS A 128 9.42 6.24 0.47
N ASP A 129 9.53 7.52 0.13
CA ASP A 129 10.13 8.53 1.02
C ASP A 129 9.34 8.72 2.31
N LYS A 130 8.01 8.73 2.23
CA LYS A 130 7.14 8.93 3.40
C LYS A 130 7.16 7.71 4.30
N PHE A 131 6.96 6.52 3.73
CA PHE A 131 6.95 5.29 4.51
C PHE A 131 8.31 5.03 5.15
N GLN A 132 9.41 5.21 4.42
CA GLN A 132 10.77 5.02 4.94
C GLN A 132 11.05 5.94 6.13
N LYS A 133 10.70 7.23 6.02
CA LYS A 133 10.85 8.18 7.14
C LYS A 133 10.12 7.75 8.40
N TRP A 134 8.88 7.25 8.27
CA TRP A 134 8.14 6.73 9.40
C TRP A 134 8.76 5.45 9.96
N TYR A 135 9.14 4.54 9.06
CA TYR A 135 9.74 3.24 9.42
C TYR A 135 11.04 3.43 10.20
N ASP A 136 11.95 4.26 9.70
CA ASP A 136 13.24 4.56 10.34
C ASP A 136 13.06 5.16 11.73
N HIS A 137 12.10 6.09 11.87
CA HIS A 137 11.80 6.70 13.16
C HIS A 137 11.29 5.66 14.18
N ILE A 138 10.39 4.77 13.76
CA ILE A 138 9.89 3.70 14.63
C ILE A 138 10.99 2.70 14.97
N GLN A 139 11.79 2.29 13.98
CA GLN A 139 12.88 1.35 14.23
C GLN A 139 13.84 1.89 15.29
N LYS A 140 14.27 3.15 15.13
CA LYS A 140 15.16 3.82 16.09
C LYS A 140 14.58 3.86 17.50
N ASP A 141 13.29 4.15 17.64
CA ASP A 141 12.65 4.19 18.96
C ASP A 141 12.55 2.80 19.60
N ILE A 142 12.31 1.75 18.79
CA ILE A 142 12.24 0.36 19.25
C ILE A 142 13.62 -0.10 19.72
N ASP A 143 14.66 0.20 18.94
CA ASP A 143 16.04 -0.14 19.28
C ASP A 143 16.46 0.57 20.58
N ALA A 144 16.11 1.85 20.73
CA ALA A 144 16.35 2.59 21.96
C ALA A 144 15.64 1.96 23.18
N PHE A 145 14.38 1.52 23.02
CA PHE A 145 13.66 0.81 24.08
C PHE A 145 14.36 -0.51 24.44
N ARG A 146 14.81 -1.27 23.45
CA ARG A 146 15.52 -2.55 23.64
C ARG A 146 16.83 -2.34 24.39
N THR A 147 17.65 -1.39 23.96
CA THR A 147 18.93 -1.05 24.62
C THR A 147 18.70 -0.61 26.06
N ASN A 148 17.74 0.30 26.30
CA ASN A 148 17.43 0.75 27.66
C ASN A 148 16.97 -0.41 28.56
N ALA A 149 16.15 -1.33 28.04
CA ALA A 149 15.71 -2.50 28.80
C ALA A 149 16.88 -3.44 29.14
N ILE A 150 17.84 -3.62 28.22
CA ILE A 150 19.06 -4.41 28.47
C ILE A 150 19.91 -3.74 29.55
N ASP A 151 20.15 -2.44 29.45
CA ASP A 151 21.01 -1.72 30.40
C ASP A 151 20.41 -1.67 31.80
N GLU A 152 19.10 -1.44 31.92
CA GLU A 152 18.39 -1.52 33.20
C GLU A 152 18.44 -2.93 33.78
N TYR A 153 18.32 -3.97 32.93
CA TYR A 153 18.39 -5.35 33.37
C TYR A 153 19.78 -5.74 33.89
N LYS A 154 20.85 -5.34 33.18
CA LYS A 154 22.24 -5.58 33.62
C LYS A 154 22.48 -4.97 35.00
N LYS A 155 22.09 -3.71 35.20
CA LYS A 155 22.19 -3.03 36.51
C LYS A 155 21.40 -3.74 37.60
N LEU A 156 20.21 -4.25 37.27
CA LEU A 156 19.39 -5.02 38.22
C LEU A 156 20.12 -6.30 38.65
N LYS A 157 20.71 -7.05 37.71
CA LYS A 157 21.47 -8.27 38.00
C LYS A 157 22.73 -8.01 38.82
N GLU A 158 23.49 -6.96 38.50
CA GLU A 158 24.72 -6.57 39.23
C GLU A 158 24.43 -6.30 40.71
N ASN A 159 23.25 -5.78 41.04
CA ASN A 159 22.82 -5.51 42.42
C ASN A 159 22.34 -6.77 43.18
N SER A 160 22.68 -7.98 42.72
CA SER A 160 22.30 -9.26 43.35
C SER A 160 20.78 -9.45 43.51
N SER A 161 20.01 -8.99 42.52
CA SER A 161 18.55 -9.11 42.53
C SER A 161 18.08 -10.56 42.46
N THR A 162 16.99 -10.86 43.14
CA THR A 162 16.34 -12.18 43.12
C THR A 162 15.59 -12.43 41.81
N ASP A 163 15.38 -13.70 41.45
CA ASP A 163 14.57 -14.08 40.26
C ASP A 163 13.17 -13.46 40.25
N LYS A 164 12.60 -13.23 41.44
CA LYS A 164 11.30 -12.57 41.62
C LYS A 164 11.35 -11.09 41.22
N GLU A 165 12.44 -10.40 41.52
CA GLU A 165 12.65 -9.00 41.14
C GLU A 165 12.89 -8.87 39.64
N CYS A 166 13.69 -9.75 39.05
CA CYS A 166 13.89 -9.85 37.60
C CYS A 166 12.55 -10.12 36.87
N SER A 167 11.75 -11.04 37.37
CA SER A 167 10.41 -11.33 36.83
C SER A 167 9.47 -10.11 36.90
N LYS A 168 9.49 -9.38 38.02
CA LYS A 168 8.70 -8.16 38.21
C LYS A 168 9.14 -7.05 37.25
N PHE A 169 10.44 -6.91 37.04
CA PHE A 169 11.02 -5.98 36.07
C PHE A 169 10.52 -6.27 34.65
N PHE A 170 10.63 -7.50 34.16
CA PHE A 170 10.15 -7.83 32.81
C PHE A 170 8.62 -7.67 32.67
N SER A 171 7.85 -7.99 33.71
CA SER A 171 6.40 -7.73 33.71
C SER A 171 6.08 -6.23 33.57
N MET A 172 6.86 -5.36 34.24
CA MET A 172 6.75 -3.91 34.11
C MET A 172 7.12 -3.45 32.70
N LYS A 173 8.26 -3.90 32.15
CA LYS A 173 8.69 -3.56 30.79
C LYS A 173 7.70 -4.01 29.72
N LYS A 174 7.08 -5.19 29.88
CA LYS A 174 5.99 -5.66 29.00
C LYS A 174 4.79 -4.70 29.01
N LYS A 175 4.44 -4.13 30.18
CA LYS A 175 3.36 -3.13 30.30
C LYS A 175 3.74 -1.79 29.66
N GLU A 176 4.96 -1.31 29.89
CA GLU A 176 5.49 -0.10 29.25
C GLU A 176 5.45 -0.22 27.73
N TRP A 177 5.94 -1.34 27.21
CA TRP A 177 5.93 -1.63 25.77
C TRP A 177 4.51 -1.63 25.18
N LYS A 178 3.53 -2.23 25.90
CA LYS A 178 2.14 -2.22 25.45
C LYS A 178 1.60 -0.79 25.32
N LYS A 179 1.86 0.07 26.31
CA LYS A 179 1.46 1.50 26.26
C LYS A 179 2.16 2.23 25.12
N TYR A 180 3.45 2.02 24.94
CA TYR A 180 4.23 2.60 23.84
C TYR A 180 3.63 2.21 22.48
N LYS A 181 3.37 0.91 22.27
CA LYS A 181 2.80 0.37 21.04
C LYS A 181 1.45 1.01 20.69
N ASP A 182 0.54 1.09 21.66
CA ASP A 182 -0.79 1.66 21.45
C ASP A 182 -0.71 3.16 21.10
N SER A 183 0.16 3.89 21.80
CA SER A 183 0.43 5.31 21.52
C SER A 183 1.03 5.52 20.13
N LYS A 184 2.06 4.77 19.76
CA LYS A 184 2.72 4.89 18.44
C LYS A 184 1.79 4.52 17.30
N TYR A 185 0.94 3.51 17.47
CA TYR A 185 -0.04 3.20 16.45
C TYR A 185 -1.11 4.31 16.30
N LYS A 186 -1.48 4.99 17.38
CA LYS A 186 -2.37 6.17 17.31
C LYS A 186 -1.72 7.30 16.51
N LEU A 187 -0.46 7.64 16.84
CA LEU A 187 0.32 8.64 16.11
C LEU A 187 0.48 8.28 14.63
N PHE A 188 0.68 7.00 14.33
CA PHE A 188 0.76 6.53 12.96
C PHE A 188 -0.54 6.76 12.18
N LYS A 189 -1.72 6.54 12.79
CA LYS A 189 -2.99 6.85 12.11
C LYS A 189 -3.12 8.34 11.79
N GLU A 190 -2.66 9.20 12.70
CA GLU A 190 -2.65 10.65 12.48
C GLU A 190 -1.68 11.03 11.36
N TYR A 191 -0.50 10.41 11.34
CA TYR A 191 0.47 10.52 10.26
C TYR A 191 -0.13 10.12 8.90
N VAL A 192 -0.78 8.95 8.81
CA VAL A 192 -1.44 8.49 7.58
C VAL A 192 -2.50 9.48 7.10
N LYS A 193 -3.31 10.04 8.02
CA LYS A 193 -4.31 11.07 7.67
C LYS A 193 -3.64 12.33 7.12
N LYS A 194 -2.51 12.75 7.68
CA LYS A 194 -1.74 13.90 7.19
C LYS A 194 -1.18 13.63 5.81
N CYS A 195 -0.60 12.45 5.59
CA CYS A 195 -0.07 12.02 4.29
C CYS A 195 -1.16 11.97 3.21
N LYS A 196 -2.36 11.45 3.54
CA LYS A 196 -3.49 11.47 2.62
C LYS A 196 -3.85 12.90 2.20
N LYS A 197 -4.01 13.81 3.16
CA LYS A 197 -4.31 15.22 2.85
C LYS A 197 -3.21 15.85 2.00
N GLU A 198 -1.95 15.60 2.33
CA GLU A 198 -0.82 16.12 1.55
C GLU A 198 -0.89 15.65 0.09
N TRP A 199 -1.21 14.38 -0.14
CA TRP A 199 -1.37 13.81 -1.48
C TRP A 199 -2.56 14.39 -2.24
N GLU A 200 -3.70 14.62 -1.59
CA GLU A 200 -4.89 15.24 -2.21
C GLU A 200 -4.62 16.65 -2.78
N TYR A 201 -3.59 17.34 -2.28
CA TYR A 201 -3.22 18.70 -2.71
C TYR A 201 -1.96 18.74 -3.61
N MET A 202 -1.43 17.58 -4.03
CA MET A 202 -0.31 17.46 -4.98
C MET A 202 -0.81 17.22 -6.41
#